data_AF-A0A8S1D2J2-F1
#
_entry.id   AF-A0A8S1D2J2-F1
#
_cell.length_a   1.000
_cell.length_b   1.000
_cell.length_c   1.000
_cell.angle_alpha   90.00
_cell.angle_beta   90.00
_cell.angle_gamma   90.00
#
_symmetry.space_group_name_H-M   'P 1'
#
loop_
_entity.id
_entity.type
_entity.pdbx_description
1 polymer ?
#
loop_
_entity_poly.entity_id
_entity_poly.type
_entity_poly.pdbx_seq_one_letter_code
_entity_poly.pdbx_strand_id
1 'polypeptide(L)'
;MSPFSFVTFLLGLSLATAINLSDLTTVYEWPEKIEYDWPSETFKTKVFQDTSFELNGIHPRFMAVSPERIFLSLAGYRGLPASLVSIPTNSTSSLPPSLAPYPSWEMHRKEICGTIQSASGLEVDKMGRLWVLDNGSKKCNAKIWIFDLANSDKIQNVHEFSFRLGLHDLVLDETPDEWFAYITRFEKGHIVIFSLKTNKSWLLDTPGKSFLCLALSPKQETRMLYLGRLESNELYAISVREIRDRKRTAHPKLIGKWNQAPYRMLMDSAGVMQAAFFQKKYTSTWNTSLPFAEQPFIEVETLDSRWPFSFASGTSRNLWITAFNWNAKPKYRLLKAGPGLRSYLYDASKFDCLEGCHKEHGYCSRPGECLCKVGWKGNYCDECHPYPGCVNGTCNKPWECNCEASWEGMLCDKILCSETCNLEHGSCVAIGECLCKTGWKGKNCDECQPYPGCTNGTCSQPWQCNCAAGYHGKLCDLEDE
;
A
#
# COMPACT_ATOMS: atom_id res chain seq x y z
N MET A 1 32.55 -3.09 -53.14
CA MET A 1 31.11 -3.06 -52.83
C MET A 1 30.89 -3.84 -51.54
N SER A 2 30.61 -3.12 -50.45
CA SER A 2 30.34 -3.66 -49.11
C SER A 2 29.13 -2.89 -48.59
N PRO A 3 28.04 -3.53 -48.15
CA PRO A 3 26.84 -2.81 -47.79
C PRO A 3 26.97 -2.22 -46.37
N PHE A 4 26.76 -0.92 -46.25
CA PHE A 4 26.54 -0.26 -44.98
C PHE A 4 25.19 -0.73 -44.41
N SER A 5 25.21 -1.49 -43.31
CA SER A 5 24.02 -1.71 -42.50
C SER A 5 23.73 -0.46 -41.67
N PHE A 6 22.66 0.23 -42.03
CA PHE A 6 22.00 1.18 -41.14
C PHE A 6 21.38 0.39 -39.98
N VAL A 7 22.04 0.38 -38.82
CA VAL A 7 21.40 -0.02 -37.56
C VAL A 7 20.60 1.17 -37.10
N THR A 8 19.30 1.16 -37.39
CA THR A 8 18.32 2.04 -36.76
C THR A 8 18.28 1.67 -35.27
N PHE A 9 18.97 2.46 -34.45
CA PHE A 9 18.78 2.47 -33.01
C PHE A 9 17.36 2.98 -32.75
N LEU A 10 16.40 2.07 -32.61
CA LEU A 10 15.14 2.37 -31.95
C LEU A 10 15.49 2.63 -30.48
N LEU A 11 15.79 3.89 -30.17
CA LEU A 11 15.69 4.42 -28.82
C LEU A 11 14.24 4.22 -28.38
N GLY A 12 13.98 3.07 -27.78
CA GLY A 12 12.82 2.87 -26.92
C GLY A 12 12.97 3.86 -25.77
N LEU A 13 12.49 5.08 -25.97
CA LEU A 13 12.12 5.99 -24.91
C LEU A 13 11.05 5.25 -24.10
N SER A 14 11.51 4.48 -23.11
CA SER A 14 10.75 4.27 -21.89
C SER A 14 10.48 5.66 -21.34
N LEU A 15 9.39 6.28 -21.79
CA LEU A 15 8.71 7.34 -21.07
C LEU A 15 8.43 6.74 -19.70
N ALA A 16 9.32 7.01 -18.74
CA ALA A 16 8.99 6.87 -17.34
C ALA A 16 7.66 7.62 -17.21
N THR A 17 6.60 6.89 -16.90
CA THR A 17 5.25 7.44 -16.82
C THR A 17 5.30 8.51 -15.75
N ALA A 18 5.45 9.77 -16.19
CA ALA A 18 5.20 10.91 -15.34
C ALA A 18 3.79 10.69 -14.77
N ILE A 19 3.62 10.91 -13.46
CA ILE A 19 2.31 10.78 -12.83
C ILE A 19 1.35 11.63 -13.64
N ASN A 20 0.37 10.98 -14.27
CA ASN A 20 -0.75 11.71 -14.83
C ASN A 20 -1.61 12.14 -13.64
N LEU A 21 -1.36 13.35 -13.12
CA LEU A 21 -2.15 13.90 -12.01
C LEU A 21 -3.61 14.19 -12.44
N SER A 22 -4.01 13.87 -13.67
CA SER A 22 -5.43 13.68 -14.05
C SER A 22 -6.14 12.66 -13.15
N ASP A 23 -5.39 11.75 -12.52
CA ASP A 23 -5.92 10.72 -11.63
C ASP A 23 -5.90 11.17 -10.14
N LEU A 24 -5.74 12.47 -9.87
CA LEU A 24 -5.86 13.03 -8.53
C LEU A 24 -7.29 12.83 -8.03
N THR A 25 -7.43 11.99 -7.02
CA THR A 25 -8.68 11.80 -6.28
C THR A 25 -8.62 12.57 -4.98
N THR A 26 -9.72 13.25 -4.65
CA THR A 26 -9.88 13.88 -3.34
C THR A 26 -10.18 12.80 -2.31
N VAL A 27 -9.35 12.71 -1.27
CA VAL A 27 -9.55 11.79 -0.14
C VAL A 27 -10.31 12.50 0.99
N TYR A 28 -9.86 13.70 1.35
CA TYR A 28 -10.53 14.54 2.34
C TYR A 28 -10.64 15.98 1.86
N GLU A 29 -11.70 16.64 2.29
CA GLU A 29 -12.01 18.01 1.93
C GLU A 29 -12.51 18.78 3.16
N TRP A 30 -11.78 19.83 3.57
CA TRP A 30 -12.21 20.70 4.67
C TRP A 30 -12.77 22.02 4.11
N PRO A 31 -14.08 22.28 4.30
CA PRO A 31 -14.77 23.38 3.62
C PRO A 31 -14.27 24.77 4.05
N GLU A 32 -14.04 24.99 5.36
CA GLU A 32 -13.58 26.28 5.88
C GLU A 32 -12.52 26.18 6.97
N LYS A 33 -12.72 25.27 7.94
CA LYS A 33 -11.85 25.13 9.11
C LYS A 33 -11.45 23.68 9.27
N ILE A 34 -10.23 23.49 9.73
CA ILE A 34 -9.75 22.20 10.21
C ILE A 34 -9.98 22.20 11.72
N GLU A 35 -10.73 21.22 12.22
CA GLU A 35 -11.02 21.04 13.64
C GLU A 35 -10.16 19.92 14.23
N TYR A 36 -9.79 20.08 15.50
CA TYR A 36 -9.18 19.00 16.27
C TYR A 36 -10.26 18.06 16.81
N ASP A 37 -9.83 16.84 17.13
CA ASP A 37 -10.61 15.93 17.95
C ASP A 37 -10.49 16.34 19.43
N TRP A 38 -11.41 17.21 19.85
CA TRP A 38 -11.41 17.80 21.19
C TRP A 38 -12.01 16.84 22.23
N PRO A 39 -11.35 16.60 23.38
CA PRO A 39 -11.88 15.72 24.42
C PRO A 39 -13.20 16.22 25.02
N SER A 40 -13.36 17.55 25.12
CA SER A 40 -14.57 18.21 25.59
C SER A 40 -14.60 19.68 25.18
N GLU A 41 -15.79 20.30 25.16
CA GLU A 41 -15.96 21.74 24.94
C GLU A 41 -15.30 22.59 26.04
N THR A 42 -15.22 22.07 27.27
CA THR A 42 -14.53 22.73 28.38
C THR A 42 -13.02 22.76 28.15
N PHE A 43 -12.44 21.66 27.66
CA PHE A 43 -11.03 21.59 27.30
C PHE A 43 -10.71 22.51 26.13
N LYS A 44 -11.53 22.48 25.07
CA LYS A 44 -11.43 23.39 23.90
C LYS A 44 -11.41 24.85 24.34
N THR A 45 -12.37 25.26 25.17
CA THR A 45 -12.47 26.63 25.71
C THR A 45 -11.22 27.03 26.50
N LYS A 46 -10.73 26.14 27.37
CA LYS A 46 -9.52 26.37 28.16
C LYS A 46 -8.30 26.58 27.27
N VAL A 47 -8.12 25.74 26.25
CA VAL A 47 -7.03 25.88 25.30
C VAL A 47 -7.09 27.23 24.56
N PHE A 48 -8.27 27.66 24.12
CA PHE A 48 -8.42 28.98 23.49
C PHE A 48 -8.03 30.15 24.41
N GLN A 49 -8.38 30.07 25.69
CA GLN A 49 -8.00 31.07 26.70
C GLN A 49 -6.48 31.05 26.97
N ASP A 50 -5.90 29.86 27.10
CA ASP A 50 -4.50 29.68 27.49
C ASP A 50 -3.51 30.05 26.36
N THR A 51 -3.88 29.80 25.10
CA THR A 51 -2.94 29.94 23.97
C THR A 51 -3.25 31.10 23.03
N SER A 52 -4.37 31.82 23.23
CA SER A 52 -4.88 32.81 22.27
C SER A 52 -4.96 32.26 20.85
N PHE A 53 -5.27 30.96 20.73
CA PHE A 53 -5.29 30.25 19.46
C PHE A 53 -6.46 30.70 18.59
N GLU A 54 -6.18 30.91 17.31
CA GLU A 54 -7.20 31.17 16.30
C GLU A 54 -7.33 29.97 15.36
N LEU A 55 -8.52 29.37 15.31
CA LEU A 55 -8.85 28.27 14.37
C LEU A 55 -8.60 28.67 12.91
N ASN A 56 -8.72 29.96 12.58
CA ASN A 56 -8.56 30.51 11.24
C ASN A 56 -7.08 30.67 10.89
N GLY A 57 -6.36 29.56 10.80
CA GLY A 57 -4.93 29.61 10.50
C GLY A 57 -4.17 28.32 10.62
N ILE A 58 -4.83 27.16 10.75
CA ILE A 58 -4.13 25.88 10.72
C ILE A 58 -3.85 25.49 9.28
N HIS A 59 -2.60 25.21 8.95
CA HIS A 59 -2.19 24.72 7.63
C HIS A 59 -1.34 23.46 7.80
N PRO A 60 -1.67 22.34 7.13
CA PRO A 60 -0.77 21.21 7.01
C PRO A 60 0.52 21.64 6.29
N ARG A 61 1.68 21.36 6.91
CA ARG A 61 2.99 21.79 6.44
C ARG A 61 3.80 20.65 5.87
N PHE A 62 3.93 19.56 6.62
CA PHE A 62 4.53 18.31 6.16
C PHE A 62 3.55 17.17 6.40
N MET A 63 3.78 16.09 5.66
CA MET A 63 2.98 14.90 5.73
C MET A 63 3.89 13.67 5.67
N ALA A 64 3.56 12.67 6.46
CA ALA A 64 4.10 11.32 6.32
C ALA A 64 2.95 10.31 6.36
N VAL A 65 3.07 9.24 5.58
CA VAL A 65 1.96 8.31 5.35
C VAL A 65 2.41 6.89 5.71
N SER A 66 1.71 6.29 6.66
CA SER A 66 1.78 4.86 7.00
C SER A 66 0.59 4.12 6.35
N PRO A 67 0.49 2.78 6.43
CA PRO A 67 -0.67 2.05 5.88
C PRO A 67 -2.01 2.47 6.50
N GLU A 68 -2.06 2.73 7.80
CA GLU A 68 -3.30 2.99 8.54
C GLU A 68 -3.54 4.47 8.85
N ARG A 69 -2.46 5.26 8.97
CA ARG A 69 -2.52 6.66 9.41
C ARG A 69 -1.68 7.59 8.54
N ILE A 70 -2.21 8.79 8.35
CA ILE A 70 -1.54 9.93 7.76
C ILE A 70 -1.20 10.88 8.89
N PHE A 71 0.08 11.21 9.03
CA PHE A 71 0.59 12.15 10.01
C PHE A 71 0.78 13.50 9.33
N LEU A 72 0.28 14.56 9.96
CA LEU A 72 0.42 15.92 9.47
C LEU A 72 1.13 16.76 10.52
N SER A 73 2.14 17.51 10.10
CA SER A 73 2.65 18.60 10.89
C SER A 73 1.86 19.86 10.55
N LEU A 74 1.47 20.61 11.57
CA LEU A 74 0.62 21.78 11.43
C LEU A 74 1.45 23.03 11.71
N ALA A 75 1.21 24.06 10.91
CA ALA A 75 1.66 25.41 11.16
C ALA A 75 0.46 26.33 11.38
N GLY A 76 0.62 27.38 12.17
CA GLY A 76 -0.39 28.42 12.31
C GLY A 76 0.15 29.72 12.87
N TYR A 77 -0.63 30.79 12.73
CA TYR A 77 -0.18 32.15 13.01
C TYR A 77 0.05 32.44 14.50
N ARG A 78 -0.77 31.89 15.41
CA ARG A 78 -0.64 32.07 16.87
C ARG A 78 -1.18 30.88 17.65
N GLY A 79 -0.51 30.51 18.74
CA GLY A 79 -1.09 29.67 19.79
C GLY A 79 -1.36 28.20 19.46
N LEU A 80 -0.80 27.66 18.36
CA LEU A 80 -1.13 26.32 17.85
C LEU A 80 -1.05 25.24 18.95
N PRO A 81 -2.19 24.62 19.36
CA PRO A 81 -2.25 23.73 20.52
C PRO A 81 -1.43 22.47 20.32
N ALA A 82 -1.64 21.76 19.20
CA ALA A 82 -0.88 20.59 18.81
C ALA A 82 -0.26 20.80 17.43
N SER A 83 1.01 20.46 17.29
CA SER A 83 1.76 20.65 16.03
C SER A 83 1.89 19.37 15.21
N LEU A 84 1.59 18.22 15.80
CA LEU A 84 1.61 16.91 15.15
C LEU A 84 0.27 16.23 15.40
N VAL A 85 -0.35 15.78 14.32
CA VAL A 85 -1.65 15.11 14.35
C VAL A 85 -1.62 13.87 13.46
N SER A 86 -2.60 13.00 13.64
CA SER A 86 -2.87 11.88 12.75
C SER A 86 -4.33 11.82 12.32
N ILE A 87 -4.57 11.35 11.09
CA ILE A 87 -5.88 11.03 10.53
C ILE A 87 -5.82 9.64 9.85
N PRO A 88 -6.94 8.93 9.67
CA PRO A 88 -6.93 7.63 8.99
C PRO A 88 -6.58 7.78 7.51
N THR A 89 -5.88 6.80 6.93
CA THR A 89 -5.56 6.76 5.49
C THR A 89 -6.76 6.53 4.59
N ASN A 90 -7.71 5.74 5.07
CA ASN A 90 -8.97 5.45 4.39
C ASN A 90 -10.12 5.75 5.35
N SER A 91 -11.16 6.41 4.85
CA SER A 91 -12.40 6.65 5.58
C SER A 91 -13.57 6.20 4.71
N THR A 92 -14.54 5.52 5.33
CA THR A 92 -15.85 5.24 4.75
C THR A 92 -16.83 6.41 4.92
N SER A 93 -16.48 7.40 5.74
CA SER A 93 -17.28 8.60 5.99
C SER A 93 -17.04 9.65 4.90
N SER A 94 -18.11 10.26 4.43
CA SER A 94 -18.10 11.42 3.52
C SER A 94 -17.69 12.73 4.20
N LEU A 95 -17.59 12.75 5.54
CA LEU A 95 -17.18 13.92 6.30
C LEU A 95 -15.66 13.94 6.52
N PRO A 96 -15.02 15.13 6.48
CA PRO A 96 -13.60 15.24 6.77
C PRO A 96 -13.30 14.87 8.23
N PRO A 97 -12.19 14.17 8.51
CA PRO A 97 -11.87 13.74 9.86
C PRO A 97 -11.44 14.94 10.72
N SER A 98 -11.83 14.90 11.98
CA SER A 98 -11.20 15.72 13.02
C SER A 98 -9.74 15.29 13.19
N LEU A 99 -8.86 16.25 13.49
CA LEU A 99 -7.44 15.97 13.67
C LEU A 99 -7.14 15.49 15.09
N ALA A 100 -6.69 14.25 15.24
CA ALA A 100 -6.27 13.72 16.53
C ALA A 100 -4.81 14.11 16.83
N PRO A 101 -4.50 14.83 17.92
CA PRO A 101 -3.12 15.11 18.33
C PRO A 101 -2.34 13.84 18.60
N TYR A 102 -1.14 13.77 18.05
CA TYR A 102 -0.33 12.56 18.12
C TYR A 102 0.92 12.74 19.02
N PRO A 103 1.26 11.75 19.85
CA PRO A 103 0.43 10.56 20.16
C PRO A 103 -0.74 10.88 21.09
N SER A 104 -0.70 12.03 21.78
CA SER A 104 -1.78 12.50 22.66
C SER A 104 -1.68 14.02 22.88
N TRP A 105 -2.71 14.62 23.49
CA TRP A 105 -2.70 16.04 23.87
C TRP A 105 -1.58 16.41 24.84
N GLU A 106 -1.22 15.51 25.76
CA GLU A 106 -0.17 15.73 26.77
C GLU A 106 1.21 15.92 26.12
N MET A 107 1.44 15.31 24.96
CA MET A 107 2.68 15.43 24.21
C MET A 107 2.84 16.76 23.47
N HIS A 108 1.88 17.69 23.60
CA HIS A 108 1.96 19.04 23.01
C HIS A 108 1.98 20.17 24.04
N ARG A 109 2.25 19.87 25.32
CA ARG A 109 2.38 20.91 26.35
C ARG A 109 3.56 21.84 26.05
N LYS A 110 3.26 23.11 25.76
CA LYS A 110 4.29 24.11 25.41
C LYS A 110 5.23 24.39 26.58
N GLU A 111 6.49 24.65 26.24
CA GLU A 111 7.56 25.01 27.18
C GLU A 111 7.92 23.92 28.21
N ILE A 112 7.41 22.69 28.04
CA ILE A 112 7.87 21.49 28.75
C ILE A 112 8.78 20.71 27.81
N CYS A 113 10.09 20.77 28.00
CA CYS A 113 11.03 20.27 26.98
C CYS A 113 11.02 18.75 26.75
N GLY A 114 10.32 17.97 27.59
CA GLY A 114 10.06 16.54 27.39
C GLY A 114 8.89 16.24 26.46
N THR A 115 8.27 17.24 25.83
CA THR A 115 7.14 17.09 24.89
C THR A 115 7.47 17.74 23.54
N ILE A 116 6.62 17.50 22.53
CA ILE A 116 6.78 18.08 21.19
C ILE A 116 6.44 19.57 21.23
N GLN A 117 7.41 20.41 20.86
CA GLN A 117 7.21 21.87 20.86
C GLN A 117 6.63 22.36 19.54
N SER A 118 7.23 21.94 18.42
CA SER A 118 6.84 22.34 17.07
C SER A 118 7.32 21.32 16.05
N ALA A 119 6.47 20.35 15.70
CA ALA A 119 6.75 19.43 14.62
C ALA A 119 6.92 20.18 13.29
N SER A 120 8.02 19.93 12.58
CA SER A 120 8.28 20.45 11.24
C SER A 120 8.31 19.31 10.23
N GLY A 121 9.46 18.67 10.03
CA GLY A 121 9.64 17.56 9.10
C GLY A 121 9.11 16.23 9.63
N LEU A 122 8.55 15.42 8.73
CA LEU A 122 8.01 14.09 9.01
C LEU A 122 8.44 13.11 7.93
N GLU A 123 8.81 11.89 8.32
CA GLU A 123 8.98 10.75 7.41
C GLU A 123 8.52 9.46 8.10
N VAL A 124 7.99 8.52 7.32
CA VAL A 124 7.74 7.15 7.78
C VAL A 124 8.68 6.24 7.02
N ASP A 125 9.50 5.49 7.76
CA ASP A 125 10.42 4.55 7.13
C ASP A 125 9.79 3.19 6.83
N LYS A 126 10.53 2.36 6.08
CA LYS A 126 10.07 1.02 5.68
C LYS A 126 9.95 0.03 6.84
N MET A 127 10.46 0.36 8.04
CA MET A 127 10.28 -0.45 9.25
C MET A 127 9.00 -0.08 10.01
N GLY A 128 8.21 0.88 9.51
CA GLY A 128 7.01 1.35 10.19
C GLY A 128 7.33 2.28 11.36
N ARG A 129 8.42 3.04 11.30
CA ARG A 129 8.74 4.07 12.31
C ARG A 129 8.42 5.45 11.78
N LEU A 130 7.78 6.26 12.62
CA LEU A 130 7.55 7.68 12.35
C LEU A 130 8.69 8.51 12.93
N TRP A 131 9.37 9.25 12.06
CA TRP A 131 10.43 10.18 12.40
C TRP A 131 9.88 11.59 12.38
N VAL A 132 9.97 12.28 13.52
CA VAL A 132 9.42 13.63 13.71
C VAL A 132 10.54 14.57 14.08
N LEU A 133 10.77 15.60 13.27
CA LEU A 133 11.58 16.74 13.68
C LEU A 133 10.75 17.68 14.55
N ASP A 134 11.20 17.86 15.78
CA ASP A 134 10.73 18.92 16.65
C ASP A 134 11.72 20.09 16.58
N ASN A 135 11.26 21.21 16.03
CA ASN A 135 12.06 22.43 15.91
C ASN A 135 12.44 23.03 17.29
N GLY A 136 11.81 22.56 18.37
CA GLY A 136 12.01 23.08 19.72
C GLY A 136 11.28 24.40 19.93
N SER A 137 11.72 25.16 20.92
CA SER A 137 11.16 26.47 21.26
C SER A 137 12.27 27.45 21.64
N LYS A 138 11.91 28.64 22.14
CA LYS A 138 12.89 29.56 22.72
C LYS A 138 13.58 28.98 23.95
N LYS A 139 12.88 28.15 24.73
CA LYS A 139 13.45 27.49 25.93
C LYS A 139 13.99 26.10 25.64
N CYS A 140 13.34 25.35 24.75
CA CYS A 140 13.66 23.95 24.51
C CYS A 140 14.52 23.76 23.26
N ASN A 141 15.55 22.91 23.38
CA ASN A 141 16.34 22.47 22.23
C ASN A 141 15.49 21.68 21.25
N ALA A 142 15.92 21.74 19.99
CA ALA A 142 15.33 20.96 18.91
C ALA A 142 15.59 19.47 19.16
N LYS A 143 14.71 18.60 18.67
CA LYS A 143 14.80 17.15 18.84
C LYS A 143 14.40 16.41 17.57
N ILE A 144 14.81 15.15 17.49
CA ILE A 144 14.22 14.17 16.59
C ILE A 144 13.61 13.06 17.43
N TRP A 145 12.32 12.80 17.20
CA TRP A 145 11.55 11.77 17.87
C TRP A 145 11.32 10.61 16.90
N ILE A 146 11.44 9.38 17.39
CA ILE A 146 11.20 8.16 16.59
C ILE A 146 10.18 7.32 17.33
N PHE A 147 9.01 7.17 16.72
CA PHE A 147 7.91 6.35 17.23
C PHE A 147 7.81 5.04 16.45
N ASP A 148 7.69 3.94 17.16
CA ASP A 148 7.44 2.61 16.60
C ASP A 148 5.93 2.44 16.39
N LEU A 149 5.47 2.56 15.14
CA LEU A 149 4.03 2.51 14.83
C LEU A 149 3.47 1.09 14.97
N ALA A 150 4.31 0.05 14.85
CA ALA A 150 3.89 -1.34 14.97
C ALA A 150 3.75 -1.78 16.44
N ASN A 151 4.53 -1.18 17.34
CA ASN A 151 4.51 -1.48 18.78
C ASN A 151 3.74 -0.41 19.57
N SER A 152 2.48 -0.17 19.16
CA SER A 152 1.55 0.74 19.83
C SER A 152 2.12 2.15 20.07
N ASP A 153 2.76 2.73 19.05
CA ASP A 153 3.28 4.10 19.08
C ASP A 153 4.34 4.38 20.16
N LYS A 154 5.05 3.34 20.62
CA LYS A 154 6.10 3.52 21.63
C LYS A 154 7.21 4.42 21.10
N ILE A 155 7.69 5.31 21.97
CA ILE A 155 8.88 6.12 21.69
C ILE A 155 10.08 5.18 21.69
N GLN A 156 10.66 4.95 20.51
CA GLN A 156 11.84 4.11 20.34
C GLN A 156 13.13 4.88 20.63
N ASN A 157 13.18 6.16 20.24
CA ASN A 157 14.34 7.02 20.45
C ASN A 157 13.93 8.49 20.49
N VAL A 158 14.65 9.27 21.30
CA VAL A 158 14.63 10.73 21.28
C VAL A 158 16.07 11.21 21.31
N HIS A 159 16.44 12.01 20.31
CA HIS A 159 17.73 12.67 20.27
C HIS A 159 17.55 14.18 20.37
N GLU A 160 18.20 14.79 21.36
CA GLU A 160 18.20 16.23 21.57
C GLU A 160 19.43 16.87 20.92
N PHE A 161 19.22 17.86 20.07
CA PHE A 161 20.29 18.60 19.43
C PHE A 161 20.87 19.67 20.37
N SER A 162 22.13 20.06 20.17
CA SER A 162 22.81 21.10 20.95
C SER A 162 22.38 22.53 20.60
N PHE A 163 21.32 22.69 19.81
CA PHE A 163 20.82 23.97 19.33
C PHE A 163 19.30 24.03 19.37
N ARG A 164 18.79 25.26 19.32
CA ARG A 164 17.37 25.58 19.24
C ARG A 164 17.05 26.09 17.85
N LEU A 165 15.87 25.72 17.35
CA LEU A 165 15.26 26.26 16.14
C LEU A 165 16.07 26.05 14.83
N GLY A 166 15.36 26.25 13.72
CA GLY A 166 15.89 26.24 12.37
C GLY A 166 15.79 24.89 11.66
N LEU A 167 15.24 23.84 12.29
CA LEU A 167 15.00 22.56 11.63
C LEU A 167 13.77 22.64 10.71
N HIS A 168 13.94 22.31 9.44
CA HIS A 168 12.87 22.36 8.45
C HIS A 168 12.51 21.00 7.87
N ASP A 169 13.38 20.46 7.03
CA ASP A 169 13.12 19.26 6.25
C ASP A 169 14.06 18.11 6.65
N LEU A 170 13.63 16.87 6.46
CA LEU A 170 14.41 15.67 6.73
C LEU A 170 14.26 14.66 5.60
N VAL A 171 15.34 13.92 5.34
CA VAL A 171 15.31 12.70 4.53
C VAL A 171 16.08 11.61 5.26
N LEU A 172 15.57 10.39 5.17
CA LEU A 172 16.13 9.21 5.81
C LEU A 172 17.04 8.44 4.86
N ASP A 173 18.14 7.91 5.36
CA ASP A 173 19.12 7.15 4.60
C ASP A 173 19.45 5.84 5.33
N GLU A 174 18.90 4.76 4.81
CA GLU A 174 19.21 3.41 5.27
C GLU A 174 20.51 2.87 4.65
N THR A 175 21.38 2.37 5.51
CA THR A 175 22.55 1.57 5.17
C THR A 175 22.37 0.14 5.68
N PRO A 176 23.21 -0.83 5.26
CA PRO A 176 23.16 -2.18 5.80
C PRO A 176 23.25 -2.25 7.34
N ASP A 177 23.95 -1.28 7.96
CA ASP A 177 24.29 -1.32 9.39
C ASP A 177 23.49 -0.36 10.28
N GLU A 178 22.91 0.70 9.71
CA GLU A 178 22.22 1.75 10.46
C GLU A 178 21.35 2.68 9.60
N TRP A 179 20.63 3.58 10.28
CA TRP A 179 19.85 4.66 9.70
C TRP A 179 20.48 6.02 9.99
N PHE A 180 20.55 6.85 8.96
CA PHE A 180 20.88 8.26 9.08
C PHE A 180 19.67 9.13 8.77
N ALA A 181 19.63 10.32 9.34
CA ALA A 181 18.77 11.40 8.88
C ALA A 181 19.63 12.59 8.45
N TYR A 182 19.35 13.15 7.27
CA TYR A 182 19.89 14.42 6.82
C TYR A 182 18.82 15.48 6.93
N ILE A 183 19.15 16.58 7.58
CA ILE A 183 18.16 17.58 8.00
C ILE A 183 18.64 18.97 7.61
N THR A 184 17.76 19.80 7.07
CA THR A 184 18.08 21.21 6.80
C THR A 184 17.99 22.05 8.06
N ARG A 185 19.02 22.88 8.27
CA ARG A 185 18.96 23.99 9.22
C ARG A 185 18.86 25.32 8.47
N PHE A 186 17.64 25.68 8.08
CA PHE A 186 17.35 26.87 7.27
C PHE A 186 17.79 28.16 7.98
N GLU A 187 18.22 29.15 7.20
CA GLU A 187 18.83 30.44 7.59
C GLU A 187 20.17 30.35 8.33
N LYS A 188 20.59 29.15 8.75
CA LYS A 188 21.88 28.95 9.42
C LYS A 188 22.95 28.38 8.51
N GLY A 189 22.59 27.92 7.32
CA GLY A 189 23.54 27.39 6.34
C GLY A 189 24.23 26.11 6.79
N HIS A 190 23.50 25.26 7.52
CA HIS A 190 24.01 23.95 7.95
C HIS A 190 23.08 22.83 7.49
N ILE A 191 23.69 21.67 7.21
CA ILE A 191 23.01 20.39 7.16
C ILE A 191 23.33 19.66 8.45
N VAL A 192 22.30 19.15 9.13
CA VAL A 192 22.48 18.32 10.33
C VAL A 192 22.46 16.86 9.89
N ILE A 193 23.44 16.10 10.35
CA ILE A 193 23.51 14.66 10.13
C ILE A 193 23.27 14.00 11.48
N PHE A 194 22.32 13.08 11.53
CA PHE A 194 22.02 12.26 12.69
C PHE A 194 22.25 10.78 12.37
N SER A 195 22.96 10.07 13.26
CA SER A 195 23.16 8.62 13.22
C SER A 195 22.33 7.98 14.31
N LEU A 196 21.39 7.11 13.93
CA LEU A 196 20.53 6.42 14.89
C LEU A 196 21.33 5.41 15.72
N LYS A 197 22.26 4.68 15.10
CA LYS A 197 23.05 3.64 15.76
C LYS A 197 23.92 4.20 16.89
N THR A 198 24.53 5.36 16.66
CA THR A 198 25.39 6.01 17.67
C THR A 198 24.64 7.01 18.54
N ASN A 199 23.40 7.33 18.20
CA ASN A 199 22.59 8.41 18.79
C ASN A 199 23.37 9.74 18.88
N LYS A 200 24.05 10.10 17.79
CA LYS A 200 24.88 11.31 17.70
C LYS A 200 24.53 12.11 16.47
N SER A 201 24.72 13.42 16.57
CA SER A 201 24.55 14.35 15.46
C SER A 201 25.73 15.29 15.31
N TRP A 202 25.97 15.75 14.09
CA TRP A 202 26.96 16.80 13.80
C TRP A 202 26.43 17.74 12.72
N LEU A 203 27.04 18.93 12.66
CA LEU A 203 26.73 19.96 11.68
C LEU A 203 27.74 19.90 10.55
N LEU A 204 27.23 19.98 9.33
CA LEU A 204 28.00 20.21 8.12
C LEU A 204 27.70 21.62 7.63
N ASP A 205 28.73 22.46 7.62
CA ASP A 205 28.64 23.84 7.17
C ASP A 205 28.55 23.93 5.65
N THR A 206 27.65 24.77 5.14
CA THR A 206 27.50 25.06 3.71
C THR A 206 27.65 26.57 3.47
N PRO A 207 28.89 27.08 3.41
CA PRO A 207 29.17 28.51 3.42
C PRO A 207 28.43 29.28 2.32
N GLY A 208 27.78 30.37 2.71
CA GLY A 208 27.04 31.26 1.81
C GLY A 208 25.78 30.63 1.19
N LYS A 209 25.36 29.44 1.63
CA LYS A 209 24.18 28.74 1.12
C LYS A 209 23.29 28.26 2.26
N SER A 210 22.00 28.60 2.18
CA SER A 210 20.95 28.10 3.06
C SER A 210 19.95 27.30 2.25
N PHE A 211 19.64 26.09 2.70
CA PHE A 211 18.76 25.15 2.02
C PHE A 211 17.49 24.95 2.84
N LEU A 212 16.35 24.88 2.14
CA LEU A 212 15.04 24.69 2.76
C LEU A 212 14.61 23.23 2.70
N CYS A 213 14.61 22.66 1.49
CA CYS A 213 14.07 21.33 1.21
C CYS A 213 15.14 20.36 0.69
N LEU A 214 14.89 19.08 0.93
CA LEU A 214 15.79 17.98 0.61
C LEU A 214 15.10 16.95 -0.28
N ALA A 215 15.88 16.27 -1.11
CA ALA A 215 15.47 15.03 -1.74
C ALA A 215 16.69 14.09 -1.83
N LEU A 216 16.53 12.84 -1.44
CA LEU A 216 17.63 11.87 -1.46
C LEU A 216 17.42 10.91 -2.62
N SER A 217 18.47 10.70 -3.43
CA SER A 217 18.40 9.74 -4.53
C SER A 217 18.06 8.33 -4.00
N PRO A 218 17.49 7.46 -4.86
CA PRO A 218 17.37 6.04 -4.56
C PRO A 218 18.72 5.41 -4.22
N LYS A 219 18.66 4.19 -3.70
CA LYS A 219 19.85 3.40 -3.43
C LYS A 219 20.54 3.03 -4.76
N GLN A 220 21.72 3.59 -4.96
CA GLN A 220 22.57 3.40 -6.13
C GLN A 220 24.04 3.51 -5.70
N GLU A 221 24.99 3.17 -6.57
CA GLU A 221 26.43 3.18 -6.22
C GLU A 221 26.92 4.53 -5.66
N THR A 222 26.43 5.62 -6.27
CA THR A 222 26.70 7.00 -5.84
C THR A 222 25.41 7.68 -5.42
N ARG A 223 25.14 7.67 -4.12
CA ARG A 223 23.96 8.32 -3.55
C ARG A 223 24.14 9.83 -3.44
N MET A 224 23.16 10.58 -3.92
CA MET A 224 23.20 12.05 -3.98
C MET A 224 22.09 12.65 -3.14
N LEU A 225 22.43 13.62 -2.30
CA LEU A 225 21.48 14.48 -1.61
C LEU A 225 21.28 15.76 -2.44
N TYR A 226 20.06 15.98 -2.89
CA TYR A 226 19.64 17.17 -3.61
C TYR A 226 19.09 18.22 -2.64
N LEU A 227 19.41 19.48 -2.92
CA LEU A 227 19.25 20.60 -2.00
C LEU A 227 18.59 21.78 -2.72
N GLY A 228 17.40 22.16 -2.27
CA GLY A 228 16.63 23.28 -2.82
C GLY A 228 16.74 24.53 -1.94
N ARG A 229 16.73 25.71 -2.57
CA ARG A 229 16.75 27.02 -1.88
C ARG A 229 15.39 27.70 -2.02
N LEU A 230 14.95 28.41 -0.99
CA LEU A 230 13.71 29.20 -1.04
C LEU A 230 13.91 30.55 -1.76
N GLU A 231 15.10 31.13 -1.64
CA GLU A 231 15.43 32.46 -2.17
C GLU A 231 15.95 32.43 -3.61
N SER A 232 16.20 31.24 -4.16
CA SER A 232 16.64 31.06 -5.54
C SER A 232 16.02 29.82 -6.16
N ASN A 233 15.97 29.79 -7.49
CA ASN A 233 15.50 28.63 -8.25
C ASN A 233 16.60 27.56 -8.45
N GLU A 234 17.69 27.63 -7.71
CA GLU A 234 18.86 26.77 -7.90
C GLU A 234 18.67 25.41 -7.21
N LEU A 235 19.05 24.35 -7.92
CA LEU A 235 19.16 23.00 -7.39
C LEU A 235 20.63 22.63 -7.22
N TYR A 236 21.00 22.26 -6.00
CA TYR A 236 22.33 21.77 -5.68
C TYR A 236 22.31 20.27 -5.38
N ALA A 237 23.47 19.63 -5.50
CA ALA A 237 23.64 18.26 -5.03
C ALA A 237 25.00 18.06 -4.34
N ILE A 238 25.03 17.11 -3.43
CA ILE A 238 26.22 16.68 -2.71
C ILE A 238 26.20 15.15 -2.55
N SER A 239 27.37 14.50 -2.66
CA SER A 239 27.46 13.06 -2.47
C SER A 239 27.28 12.71 -1.00
N VAL A 240 26.48 11.70 -0.71
CA VAL A 240 26.34 11.15 0.65
C VAL A 240 27.68 10.70 1.25
N ARG A 241 28.62 10.23 0.40
CA ARG A 241 29.96 9.87 0.85
C ARG A 241 30.69 11.08 1.48
N GLU A 242 30.58 12.25 0.85
CA GLU A 242 31.17 13.50 1.36
C GLU A 242 30.48 13.97 2.65
N ILE A 243 29.15 13.83 2.75
CA ILE A 243 28.38 14.18 3.95
C ILE A 243 28.83 13.34 5.16
N ARG A 244 29.13 12.04 4.92
CA ARG A 244 29.48 11.08 5.97
C ARG A 244 30.96 11.12 6.37
N ASP A 245 31.82 11.73 5.56
CA ASP A 245 33.28 11.84 5.79
C ASP A 245 33.67 12.73 6.99
N ARG A 246 32.69 13.10 7.85
CA ARG A 246 32.85 13.95 9.05
C ARG A 246 33.63 15.25 8.83
N LYS A 247 33.66 15.75 7.60
CA LYS A 247 34.18 17.07 7.28
C LYS A 247 33.30 18.13 7.97
N ARG A 248 33.94 19.24 8.37
CA ARG A 248 33.22 20.37 8.97
C ARG A 248 32.44 21.18 7.95
N THR A 249 32.90 21.17 6.70
CA THR A 249 32.39 22.03 5.63
C THR A 249 32.23 21.20 4.36
N ALA A 250 31.16 21.46 3.62
CA ALA A 250 30.99 20.93 2.28
C ALA A 250 30.54 22.01 1.29
N HIS A 251 30.80 21.75 0.02
CA HIS A 251 30.49 22.67 -1.07
C HIS A 251 29.55 21.97 -2.06
N PRO A 252 28.23 22.01 -1.80
CA PRO A 252 27.26 21.47 -2.74
C PRO A 252 27.46 22.05 -4.14
N LYS A 253 27.41 21.18 -5.15
CA LYS A 253 27.60 21.54 -6.55
C LYS A 253 26.27 21.98 -7.14
N LEU A 254 26.26 23.08 -7.89
CA LEU A 254 25.09 23.50 -8.65
C LEU A 254 24.82 22.50 -9.77
N ILE A 255 23.60 21.96 -9.83
CA ILE A 255 23.16 21.02 -10.87
C ILE A 255 22.37 21.74 -11.95
N GLY A 256 21.56 22.72 -11.57
CA GLY A 256 20.76 23.48 -12.51
C GLY A 256 19.80 24.45 -11.81
N LYS A 257 18.85 25.00 -12.58
CA LYS A 257 17.86 25.95 -12.09
C LYS A 257 16.46 25.55 -12.54
N TRP A 258 15.57 25.36 -11.58
CA TRP A 258 14.15 25.23 -11.82
C TRP A 258 13.57 26.51 -12.42
N ASN A 259 12.35 26.43 -12.94
CA ASN A 259 11.62 27.64 -13.36
C ASN A 259 11.31 28.56 -12.17
N GLN A 260 11.20 28.01 -10.95
CA GLN A 260 10.84 28.73 -9.73
C GLN A 260 11.56 28.16 -8.50
N ALA A 261 11.55 28.89 -7.38
CA ALA A 261 12.15 28.43 -6.13
C ALA A 261 11.41 27.22 -5.53
N PRO A 262 12.06 26.06 -5.37
CA PRO A 262 11.42 24.86 -4.82
C PRO A 262 11.19 25.01 -3.31
N TYR A 263 9.94 24.78 -2.89
CA TYR A 263 9.57 24.76 -1.47
C TYR A 263 9.64 23.35 -0.87
N ARG A 264 9.33 22.33 -1.67
CA ARG A 264 9.32 20.91 -1.27
C ARG A 264 9.78 20.06 -2.44
N MET A 265 10.57 19.04 -2.16
CA MET A 265 11.00 18.05 -3.14
C MET A 265 10.75 16.65 -2.59
N LEU A 266 10.41 15.71 -3.45
CA LEU A 266 10.21 14.30 -3.12
C LEU A 266 10.85 13.46 -4.23
N MET A 267 11.68 12.49 -3.84
CA MET A 267 12.25 11.53 -4.76
C MET A 267 11.47 10.22 -4.70
N ASP A 268 11.20 9.63 -5.86
CA ASP A 268 10.65 8.27 -5.94
C ASP A 268 11.74 7.21 -6.09
N SER A 269 11.38 5.92 -6.01
CA SER A 269 12.33 4.82 -6.16
C SER A 269 12.96 4.72 -7.55
N ALA A 270 12.32 5.27 -8.59
CA ALA A 270 12.83 5.25 -9.96
C ALA A 270 13.81 6.41 -10.25
N GLY A 271 14.04 7.30 -9.28
CA GLY A 271 14.92 8.46 -9.45
C GLY A 271 14.22 9.63 -10.13
N VAL A 272 12.88 9.68 -10.13
CA VAL A 272 12.10 10.83 -10.56
C VAL A 272 11.81 11.72 -9.36
N MET A 273 12.22 12.98 -9.47
CA MET A 273 12.00 14.01 -8.47
C MET A 273 10.72 14.78 -8.79
N GLN A 274 9.85 14.93 -7.80
CA GLN A 274 8.69 15.83 -7.79
C GLN A 274 9.05 17.09 -6.99
N ALA A 275 8.80 18.27 -7.54
CA ALA A 275 9.04 19.56 -6.88
C ALA A 275 7.76 20.43 -6.86
N ALA A 276 7.46 21.01 -5.69
CA ALA A 276 6.50 22.10 -5.55
C ALA A 276 7.23 23.43 -5.44
N PHE A 277 6.60 24.47 -5.95
CA PHE A 277 7.13 25.82 -5.91
C PHE A 277 6.22 26.71 -5.08
N PHE A 278 6.84 27.62 -4.32
CA PHE A 278 6.11 28.53 -3.45
C PHE A 278 5.14 29.40 -4.28
N GLN A 279 3.87 29.46 -3.84
CA GLN A 279 2.78 30.21 -4.49
C GLN A 279 2.46 29.82 -5.94
N LYS A 280 2.96 28.66 -6.42
CA LYS A 280 2.58 28.12 -7.72
C LYS A 280 1.56 27.02 -7.57
N LYS A 281 0.68 26.91 -8.56
CA LYS A 281 -0.45 25.98 -8.58
C LYS A 281 -0.15 24.69 -9.33
N TYR A 282 1.13 24.46 -9.61
CA TYR A 282 1.62 23.32 -10.36
C TYR A 282 2.82 22.68 -9.67
N THR A 283 3.12 21.45 -10.05
CA THR A 283 4.31 20.72 -9.68
C THR A 283 5.16 20.46 -10.92
N SER A 284 6.48 20.35 -10.76
CA SER A 284 7.37 19.92 -11.85
C SER A 284 8.03 18.60 -11.52
N THR A 285 8.33 17.82 -12.55
CA THR A 285 9.09 16.58 -12.43
C THR A 285 10.42 16.63 -13.16
N TRP A 286 11.40 15.90 -12.64
CA TRP A 286 12.69 15.69 -13.28
C TRP A 286 13.20 14.27 -13.03
N ASN A 287 13.58 13.57 -14.10
CA ASN A 287 14.24 12.27 -13.98
C ASN A 287 15.76 12.47 -13.82
N THR A 288 16.30 12.05 -12.68
CA THR A 288 17.73 12.20 -12.34
C THR A 288 18.68 11.43 -13.25
N SER A 289 18.17 10.47 -14.04
CA SER A 289 18.94 9.78 -15.08
C SER A 289 19.26 10.66 -16.28
N LEU A 290 18.60 11.82 -16.40
CA LEU A 290 18.71 12.74 -17.52
C LEU A 290 19.33 14.06 -17.05
N PRO A 291 20.20 14.71 -17.87
CA PRO A 291 20.79 15.99 -17.51
C PRO A 291 19.70 17.03 -17.21
N PHE A 292 19.90 17.79 -16.13
CA PHE A 292 18.90 18.76 -15.66
C PHE A 292 18.59 19.86 -16.69
N ALA A 293 19.57 20.23 -17.54
CA ALA A 293 19.43 21.30 -18.53
C ALA A 293 18.76 20.87 -19.84
N GLU A 294 18.55 19.57 -20.07
CA GLU A 294 18.17 19.02 -21.39
C GLU A 294 16.71 18.55 -21.45
N GLN A 295 15.87 18.90 -20.47
CA GLN A 295 14.49 18.40 -20.39
C GLN A 295 13.45 19.53 -20.31
N PRO A 296 12.30 19.40 -21.00
CA PRO A 296 11.12 20.16 -20.64
C PRO A 296 10.64 19.66 -19.26
N PHE A 297 10.54 20.56 -18.29
CA PHE A 297 9.87 20.24 -17.03
C PHE A 297 8.41 19.90 -17.33
N ILE A 298 7.95 18.72 -16.87
CA ILE A 298 6.53 18.39 -16.96
C ILE A 298 5.85 19.15 -15.83
N GLU A 299 5.25 20.29 -16.16
CA GLU A 299 4.43 21.08 -15.26
C GLU A 299 3.02 20.51 -15.24
N VAL A 300 2.52 20.19 -14.06
CA VAL A 300 1.18 19.64 -13.90
C VAL A 300 0.42 20.47 -12.88
N GLU A 301 -0.69 21.06 -13.32
CA GLU A 301 -1.58 21.82 -12.45
C GLU A 301 -2.28 20.90 -11.45
N THR A 302 -2.43 21.38 -10.21
CA THR A 302 -3.23 20.66 -9.22
C THR A 302 -4.72 20.84 -9.47
N LEU A 303 -5.53 19.88 -9.02
CA LEU A 303 -6.99 19.94 -9.10
C LEU A 303 -7.54 21.27 -8.55
N ASP A 304 -8.37 21.95 -9.34
CA ASP A 304 -8.92 23.30 -9.09
C ASP A 304 -7.86 24.40 -8.84
N SER A 305 -6.65 24.24 -9.39
CA SER A 305 -5.63 25.30 -9.38
C SER A 305 -5.25 25.72 -7.95
N ARG A 306 -5.05 24.74 -7.07
CA ARG A 306 -4.69 24.90 -5.65
C ARG A 306 -3.16 24.89 -5.47
N TRP A 307 -2.67 25.38 -4.33
CA TRP A 307 -1.24 25.31 -4.02
C TRP A 307 -0.90 23.96 -3.37
N PRO A 308 0.02 23.17 -3.93
CA PRO A 308 0.54 21.97 -3.28
C PRO A 308 1.49 22.37 -2.15
N PHE A 309 1.17 22.02 -0.91
CA PHE A 309 1.97 22.36 0.27
C PHE A 309 2.98 21.28 0.65
N SER A 310 2.54 20.02 0.68
CA SER A 310 3.37 18.88 1.06
C SER A 310 3.10 17.70 0.15
N PHE A 311 4.18 16.96 -0.11
CA PHE A 311 4.14 15.65 -0.72
C PHE A 311 4.57 14.60 0.28
N ALA A 312 3.91 13.46 0.21
CA ALA A 312 4.38 12.24 0.85
C ALA A 312 4.15 11.08 -0.10
N SER A 313 5.03 10.08 -0.01
CA SER A 313 4.80 8.79 -0.63
C SER A 313 4.54 7.79 0.48
N GLY A 314 3.36 7.15 0.43
CA GLY A 314 3.01 6.10 1.39
C GLY A 314 3.56 4.74 0.96
N THR A 315 3.31 3.72 1.79
CA THR A 315 3.65 2.31 1.49
C THR A 315 2.92 1.79 0.24
N SER A 316 1.71 2.28 -0.03
CA SER A 316 0.82 1.82 -1.11
C SER A 316 1.06 2.48 -2.48
N ARG A 317 2.25 3.03 -2.75
CA ARG A 317 2.64 3.67 -4.04
C ARG A 317 1.72 4.77 -4.56
N ASN A 318 1.19 5.56 -3.63
CA ASN A 318 0.41 6.73 -3.95
C ASN A 318 1.22 7.98 -3.60
N LEU A 319 1.14 8.96 -4.48
CA LEU A 319 1.52 10.32 -4.16
C LEU A 319 0.36 10.96 -3.39
N TRP A 320 0.66 11.40 -2.18
CA TRP A 320 -0.27 12.16 -1.36
C TRP A 320 0.11 13.63 -1.41
N ILE A 321 -0.89 14.49 -1.59
CA ILE A 321 -0.70 15.94 -1.71
C ILE A 321 -1.66 16.65 -0.77
N THR A 322 -1.13 17.45 0.14
CA THR A 322 -1.95 18.46 0.83
C THR A 322 -2.05 19.70 -0.06
N ALA A 323 -3.25 20.03 -0.52
CA ALA A 323 -3.50 21.17 -1.40
C ALA A 323 -4.35 22.22 -0.68
N PHE A 324 -4.07 23.50 -0.96
CA PHE A 324 -4.74 24.60 -0.28
C PHE A 324 -5.03 25.79 -1.20
N ASN A 325 -6.14 26.50 -0.95
CA ASN A 325 -6.48 27.74 -1.63
C ASN A 325 -7.22 28.70 -0.69
N TRP A 326 -6.63 29.87 -0.43
CA TRP A 326 -7.21 30.91 0.44
C TRP A 326 -8.57 31.43 -0.03
N ASN A 327 -8.78 31.45 -1.35
CA ASN A 327 -9.90 32.11 -2.00
C ASN A 327 -11.00 31.16 -2.46
N ALA A 328 -10.82 29.84 -2.26
CA ALA A 328 -11.79 28.83 -2.64
C ALA A 328 -12.48 28.20 -1.42
N LYS A 329 -13.69 27.71 -1.65
CA LYS A 329 -14.36 26.72 -0.78
C LYS A 329 -14.46 25.42 -1.57
N PRO A 330 -13.99 24.29 -1.04
CA PRO A 330 -13.27 24.11 0.24
C PRO A 330 -11.92 24.84 0.29
N LYS A 331 -11.34 25.03 1.47
CA LYS A 331 -9.99 25.63 1.60
C LYS A 331 -8.87 24.60 1.49
N TYR A 332 -8.99 23.47 2.17
CA TYR A 332 -7.97 22.43 2.23
C TYR A 332 -8.47 21.13 1.60
N ARG A 333 -7.59 20.45 0.87
CA ARG A 333 -7.83 19.11 0.36
C ARG A 333 -6.63 18.22 0.64
N LEU A 334 -6.92 16.97 0.94
CA LEU A 334 -5.96 15.90 0.84
C LEU A 334 -6.26 15.12 -0.43
N LEU A 335 -5.29 15.12 -1.35
CA LEU A 335 -5.40 14.46 -2.64
C LEU A 335 -4.49 13.24 -2.67
N LYS A 336 -4.89 12.26 -3.48
CA LYS A 336 -4.17 11.02 -3.71
C LYS A 336 -4.12 10.75 -5.21
N ALA A 337 -2.92 10.56 -5.74
CA ALA A 337 -2.69 10.13 -7.12
C ALA A 337 -1.91 8.82 -7.13
N GLY A 338 -2.28 7.89 -8.02
CA GLY A 338 -1.66 6.59 -8.12
C GLY A 338 -2.56 5.58 -8.84
N PRO A 339 -2.02 4.38 -9.14
CA PRO A 339 -0.79 3.83 -8.55
C PRO A 339 0.45 4.11 -9.39
N GLY A 340 1.57 4.49 -8.75
CA GLY A 340 2.85 4.57 -9.48
C GLY A 340 4.04 5.13 -8.71
N LEU A 341 3.83 6.09 -7.79
CA LEU A 341 4.94 6.73 -7.09
C LEU A 341 5.29 5.99 -5.80
N ARG A 342 6.45 5.36 -5.76
CA ARG A 342 6.98 4.67 -4.58
C ARG A 342 8.08 5.51 -3.93
N SER A 343 8.11 5.58 -2.60
CA SER A 343 9.19 6.29 -1.88
C SER A 343 10.58 5.79 -2.31
N TYR A 344 11.54 6.71 -2.39
CA TYR A 344 12.96 6.42 -2.62
C TYR A 344 13.57 5.44 -1.59
N LEU A 345 12.91 5.25 -0.43
CA LEU A 345 13.32 4.29 0.60
C LEU A 345 13.11 2.84 0.19
N TYR A 346 12.32 2.58 -0.84
CA TYR A 346 12.11 1.24 -1.35
C TYR A 346 12.87 1.00 -2.65
N ASP A 347 13.23 -0.26 -2.89
CA ASP A 347 13.88 -0.70 -4.11
C ASP A 347 12.93 -0.56 -5.33
N ALA A 348 13.41 0.03 -6.43
CA ALA A 348 12.63 0.15 -7.67
C ALA A 348 12.23 -1.21 -8.25
N SER A 349 13.03 -2.25 -8.01
CA SER A 349 12.92 -3.56 -8.64
C SER A 349 12.07 -4.58 -7.88
N LYS A 350 11.77 -4.33 -6.60
CA LYS A 350 11.17 -5.33 -5.70
C LYS A 350 9.74 -4.96 -5.29
N PHE A 351 8.72 -5.50 -5.95
CA PHE A 351 7.32 -5.30 -5.57
C PHE A 351 7.01 -6.10 -4.29
N ASP A 352 6.52 -5.43 -3.23
CA ASP A 352 6.12 -6.12 -2.00
C ASP A 352 4.69 -6.66 -2.19
N CYS A 353 4.57 -7.91 -2.65
CA CYS A 353 3.26 -8.56 -2.85
C CYS A 353 2.49 -8.69 -1.53
N LEU A 354 1.18 -9.01 -1.62
CA LEU A 354 0.36 -9.29 -0.43
C LEU A 354 1.09 -10.23 0.53
N GLU A 355 1.08 -9.91 1.82
CA GLU A 355 1.73 -10.74 2.84
C GLU A 355 1.12 -12.14 2.84
N GLY A 356 1.93 -13.18 2.61
CA GLY A 356 1.48 -14.57 2.41
C GLY A 356 1.32 -15.00 0.95
N CYS A 357 1.46 -14.09 -0.03
CA CYS A 357 1.40 -14.43 -1.46
C CYS A 357 2.45 -15.48 -1.84
N HIS A 358 2.00 -16.54 -2.52
CA HIS A 358 2.83 -17.70 -2.84
C HIS A 358 4.00 -17.31 -3.73
N LYS A 359 5.24 -17.57 -3.29
CA LYS A 359 6.46 -17.03 -3.92
C LYS A 359 6.70 -17.51 -5.35
N GLU A 360 6.18 -18.69 -5.69
CA GLU A 360 6.41 -19.29 -7.01
C GLU A 360 5.20 -19.15 -7.94
N HIS A 361 3.99 -19.04 -7.38
CA HIS A 361 2.72 -19.11 -8.13
C HIS A 361 1.97 -17.78 -8.12
N GLY A 362 2.26 -16.92 -7.15
CA GLY A 362 1.83 -15.53 -7.11
C GLY A 362 2.88 -14.61 -7.71
N TYR A 363 2.41 -13.51 -8.28
CA TYR A 363 3.22 -12.35 -8.62
C TYR A 363 2.40 -11.09 -8.34
N CYS A 364 3.03 -9.93 -8.35
CA CYS A 364 2.30 -8.70 -8.12
C CYS A 364 2.85 -7.58 -9.00
N SER A 365 1.94 -6.81 -9.59
CA SER A 365 2.26 -5.59 -10.32
C SER A 365 2.14 -4.37 -9.41
N ARG A 366 1.50 -4.52 -8.23
CA ARG A 366 1.30 -3.49 -7.21
C ARG A 366 1.44 -4.09 -5.80
N PRO A 367 1.85 -3.31 -4.78
CA PRO A 367 1.97 -3.84 -3.42
C PRO A 367 0.61 -4.17 -2.80
N GLY A 368 0.57 -5.19 -1.95
CA GLY A 368 -0.69 -5.68 -1.36
C GLY A 368 -1.60 -6.43 -2.34
N GLU A 369 -1.13 -6.66 -3.57
CA GLU A 369 -1.80 -7.48 -4.58
C GLU A 369 -1.14 -8.87 -4.64
N CYS A 370 -1.90 -9.91 -4.94
CA CYS A 370 -1.39 -11.22 -5.31
C CYS A 370 -2.14 -11.68 -6.56
N LEU A 371 -1.47 -11.66 -7.71
CA LEU A 371 -1.97 -12.15 -8.99
C LEU A 371 -1.49 -13.58 -9.20
N CYS A 372 -2.40 -14.48 -9.54
CA CYS A 372 -2.06 -15.88 -9.69
C CYS A 372 -1.61 -16.17 -11.12
N LYS A 373 -0.54 -16.95 -11.23
CA LYS A 373 -0.13 -17.54 -12.51
C LYS A 373 -1.21 -18.51 -12.98
N VAL A 374 -1.30 -18.68 -14.29
CA VAL A 374 -2.29 -19.57 -14.94
C VAL A 374 -2.31 -20.93 -14.25
N GLY A 375 -3.50 -21.36 -13.81
CA GLY A 375 -3.70 -22.62 -13.10
C GLY A 375 -3.78 -22.52 -11.58
N TRP A 376 -3.50 -21.35 -11.00
CA TRP A 376 -3.59 -21.11 -9.56
C TRP A 376 -4.67 -20.06 -9.25
N LYS A 377 -5.24 -20.14 -8.05
CA LYS A 377 -6.33 -19.30 -7.54
C LYS A 377 -6.19 -19.07 -6.04
N GLY A 378 -7.15 -18.35 -5.47
CA GLY A 378 -7.18 -17.98 -4.05
C GLY A 378 -6.47 -16.64 -3.81
N ASN A 379 -6.70 -16.05 -2.63
CA ASN A 379 -6.17 -14.73 -2.29
C ASN A 379 -4.63 -14.70 -2.19
N TYR A 380 -4.00 -15.86 -1.99
CA TYR A 380 -2.56 -16.01 -1.88
C TYR A 380 -1.94 -16.86 -2.99
N CYS A 381 -2.73 -17.30 -3.99
CA CYS A 381 -2.27 -18.15 -5.09
C CYS A 381 -1.70 -19.50 -4.64
N ASP A 382 -2.26 -20.04 -3.56
CA ASP A 382 -1.93 -21.30 -2.91
C ASP A 382 -2.93 -22.42 -3.24
N GLU A 383 -4.04 -22.09 -3.91
CA GLU A 383 -5.02 -23.06 -4.39
C GLU A 383 -4.86 -23.32 -5.90
N CYS A 384 -5.09 -24.55 -6.35
CA CYS A 384 -5.11 -24.86 -7.77
C CYS A 384 -6.51 -24.65 -8.39
N HIS A 385 -6.56 -24.32 -9.67
CA HIS A 385 -7.77 -24.45 -10.47
C HIS A 385 -7.97 -25.91 -10.87
N PRO A 386 -9.08 -26.56 -10.49
CA PRO A 386 -9.40 -27.89 -11.01
C PRO A 386 -9.76 -27.81 -12.50
N TYR A 387 -9.76 -28.96 -13.18
CA TYR A 387 -10.12 -29.05 -14.59
C TYR A 387 -11.52 -28.43 -14.83
N PRO A 388 -11.72 -27.62 -15.88
CA PRO A 388 -13.03 -27.03 -16.16
C PRO A 388 -14.13 -28.08 -16.28
N GLY A 389 -15.19 -27.96 -15.48
CA GLY A 389 -16.28 -28.93 -15.41
C GLY A 389 -16.12 -30.00 -14.32
N CYS A 390 -15.06 -29.97 -13.53
CA CYS A 390 -14.90 -30.82 -12.35
C CYS A 390 -16.00 -30.50 -11.32
N VAL A 391 -16.89 -31.47 -11.07
CA VAL A 391 -18.06 -31.27 -10.19
C VAL A 391 -17.74 -31.66 -8.76
N ASN A 392 -17.34 -32.92 -8.54
CA ASN A 392 -17.08 -33.48 -7.20
C ASN A 392 -15.62 -33.97 -7.10
N GLY A 393 -14.67 -33.05 -7.33
CA GLY A 393 -13.26 -33.38 -7.31
C GLY A 393 -12.39 -32.19 -6.91
N THR A 394 -11.18 -32.50 -6.46
CA THR A 394 -10.16 -31.54 -6.02
C THR A 394 -8.93 -31.60 -6.94
N CYS A 395 -7.90 -30.83 -6.65
CA CYS A 395 -6.66 -30.85 -7.43
C CYS A 395 -5.45 -30.77 -6.49
N ASN A 396 -4.33 -31.39 -6.90
CA ASN A 396 -3.03 -31.17 -6.27
C ASN A 396 -2.14 -30.32 -7.18
N LYS A 397 -2.33 -30.45 -8.50
CA LYS A 397 -1.75 -29.56 -9.51
C LYS A 397 -2.86 -28.92 -10.34
N PRO A 398 -2.58 -27.76 -10.97
CA PRO A 398 -3.53 -27.12 -11.86
C PRO A 398 -4.10 -28.08 -12.91
N TRP A 399 -5.40 -27.95 -13.15
CA TRP A 399 -6.16 -28.67 -14.18
C TRP A 399 -6.31 -30.17 -13.96
N GLU A 400 -6.07 -30.65 -12.74
CA GLU A 400 -6.48 -31.99 -12.32
C GLU A 400 -7.95 -31.99 -11.85
N CYS A 401 -8.58 -33.15 -11.87
CA CYS A 401 -9.87 -33.39 -11.23
C CYS A 401 -9.80 -34.74 -10.51
N ASN A 402 -9.28 -34.69 -9.28
CA ASN A 402 -9.11 -35.82 -8.39
C ASN A 402 -10.42 -36.04 -7.65
N CYS A 403 -11.21 -37.04 -8.08
CA CYS A 403 -12.55 -37.26 -7.56
C CYS A 403 -12.58 -37.53 -6.07
N GLU A 404 -13.57 -36.93 -5.41
CA GLU A 404 -13.91 -37.25 -4.03
C GLU A 404 -14.41 -38.69 -3.93
N ALA A 405 -14.34 -39.27 -2.73
CA ALA A 405 -14.84 -40.62 -2.51
C ALA A 405 -16.30 -40.73 -2.97
N SER A 406 -16.61 -41.76 -3.77
CA SER A 406 -17.91 -42.00 -4.43
C SER A 406 -18.12 -41.39 -5.81
N TRP A 407 -17.13 -40.68 -6.37
CA TRP A 407 -17.24 -40.10 -7.71
C TRP A 407 -16.16 -40.63 -8.65
N GLU A 408 -16.50 -40.75 -9.93
CA GLU A 408 -15.64 -41.23 -11.00
C GLU A 408 -15.86 -40.45 -12.30
N GLY A 409 -15.06 -40.78 -13.30
CA GLY A 409 -15.01 -40.06 -14.57
C GLY A 409 -14.05 -38.88 -14.52
N MET A 410 -13.68 -38.38 -15.71
CA MET A 410 -12.70 -37.31 -15.83
C MET A 410 -13.15 -35.96 -15.24
N LEU A 411 -14.46 -35.79 -15.01
CA LEU A 411 -15.07 -34.60 -14.42
C LEU A 411 -15.70 -34.86 -13.04
N CYS A 412 -15.59 -36.08 -12.51
CA CYS A 412 -16.21 -36.48 -11.24
C CYS A 412 -17.72 -36.17 -11.20
N ASP A 413 -18.38 -36.38 -12.34
CA ASP A 413 -19.80 -36.17 -12.59
C ASP A 413 -20.60 -37.47 -12.53
N LYS A 414 -19.92 -38.62 -12.38
CA LYS A 414 -20.52 -39.94 -12.26
C LYS A 414 -20.29 -40.50 -10.87
N ILE A 415 -21.32 -41.10 -10.28
CA ILE A 415 -21.18 -41.82 -9.02
C ILE A 415 -20.55 -43.18 -9.29
N LEU A 416 -19.59 -43.58 -8.46
CA LEU A 416 -18.99 -44.91 -8.46
C LEU A 416 -20.07 -45.93 -8.10
N CYS A 417 -20.65 -46.57 -9.12
CA CYS A 417 -21.63 -47.62 -8.92
C CYS A 417 -20.92 -48.93 -8.60
N SER A 418 -21.46 -49.73 -7.68
CA SER A 418 -20.97 -51.08 -7.46
C SER A 418 -21.05 -51.84 -8.79
N GLU A 419 -19.97 -52.53 -9.20
CA GLU A 419 -19.88 -53.31 -10.45
C GLU A 419 -21.03 -54.32 -10.63
N THR A 420 -21.78 -54.60 -9.56
CA THR A 420 -22.85 -55.58 -9.55
C THR A 420 -24.22 -55.03 -9.92
N CYS A 421 -24.41 -53.73 -10.17
CA CYS A 421 -25.72 -53.18 -10.54
C CYS A 421 -26.06 -53.38 -12.03
N ASN A 422 -27.16 -54.07 -12.35
CA ASN A 422 -27.59 -54.25 -13.73
C ASN A 422 -28.32 -53.00 -14.26
N LEU A 423 -27.60 -52.21 -15.06
CA LEU A 423 -28.09 -50.95 -15.63
C LEU A 423 -29.17 -51.14 -16.72
N GLU A 424 -29.36 -52.35 -17.26
CA GLU A 424 -30.49 -52.61 -18.16
C GLU A 424 -31.80 -52.69 -17.38
N HIS A 425 -31.76 -53.22 -16.15
CA HIS A 425 -32.93 -53.52 -15.32
C HIS A 425 -33.12 -52.58 -14.13
N GLY A 426 -32.20 -51.65 -13.89
CA GLY A 426 -32.27 -50.70 -12.79
C GLY A 426 -31.57 -49.37 -13.08
N SER A 427 -31.44 -48.55 -12.05
CA SER A 427 -30.66 -47.32 -12.05
C SER A 427 -29.95 -47.17 -10.71
N CYS A 428 -28.67 -46.87 -10.74
CA CYS A 428 -27.84 -46.71 -9.55
C CYS A 428 -28.10 -45.33 -8.91
N VAL A 429 -28.39 -45.30 -7.61
CA VAL A 429 -28.76 -44.08 -6.88
C VAL A 429 -27.75 -43.69 -5.79
N ALA A 430 -26.97 -44.65 -5.29
CA ALA A 430 -25.84 -44.45 -4.38
C ALA A 430 -24.86 -45.64 -4.46
N ILE A 431 -23.69 -45.56 -3.81
CA ILE A 431 -22.75 -46.69 -3.76
C ILE A 431 -23.46 -47.93 -3.20
N GLY A 432 -23.59 -48.97 -4.02
CA GLY A 432 -24.17 -50.25 -3.63
C GLY A 432 -25.70 -50.27 -3.51
N GLU A 433 -26.39 -49.20 -3.92
CA GLU A 433 -27.85 -49.09 -3.94
C GLU A 433 -28.37 -48.95 -5.37
N CYS A 434 -29.11 -49.97 -5.81
CA CYS A 434 -29.78 -50.00 -7.11
C CYS A 434 -31.30 -49.81 -6.94
N LEU A 435 -31.86 -48.90 -7.73
CA LEU A 435 -33.29 -48.75 -7.89
C LEU A 435 -33.75 -49.58 -9.09
N CYS A 436 -34.45 -50.69 -8.84
CA CYS A 436 -34.89 -51.59 -9.91
C CYS A 436 -36.10 -51.04 -10.68
N LYS A 437 -36.09 -51.26 -12.00
CA LYS A 437 -37.24 -50.98 -12.86
C LYS A 437 -38.37 -51.95 -12.56
N THR A 438 -39.60 -51.51 -12.79
CA THR A 438 -40.82 -52.31 -12.59
C THR A 438 -40.71 -53.69 -13.24
N GLY A 439 -40.82 -54.76 -12.45
CA GLY A 439 -40.71 -56.15 -12.92
C GLY A 439 -39.37 -56.83 -12.62
N TRP A 440 -38.41 -56.10 -12.03
CA TRP A 440 -37.13 -56.61 -11.55
C TRP A 440 -36.95 -56.33 -10.06
N LYS A 441 -36.17 -57.16 -9.38
CA LYS A 441 -35.91 -57.10 -7.93
C LYS A 441 -34.49 -57.58 -7.61
N GLY A 442 -34.16 -57.59 -6.32
CA GLY A 442 -32.84 -57.98 -5.81
C GLY A 442 -31.89 -56.79 -5.69
N LYS A 443 -30.80 -56.94 -4.92
CA LYS A 443 -29.84 -55.86 -4.62
C LYS A 443 -29.20 -55.24 -5.87
N ASN A 444 -29.14 -56.03 -6.93
CA ASN A 444 -28.47 -55.72 -8.20
C ASN A 444 -29.44 -55.59 -9.39
N CYS A 445 -30.75 -55.78 -9.17
CA CYS A 445 -31.77 -55.80 -10.22
C CYS A 445 -31.61 -56.92 -11.26
N ASP A 446 -30.98 -58.03 -10.89
CA ASP A 446 -30.78 -59.22 -11.75
C ASP A 446 -31.88 -60.28 -11.59
N GLU A 447 -32.76 -60.14 -10.60
CA GLU A 447 -33.82 -61.10 -10.35
C GLU A 447 -35.13 -60.61 -10.96
N CYS A 448 -35.82 -61.45 -11.71
CA CYS A 448 -37.17 -61.13 -12.18
C CYS A 448 -38.16 -61.13 -11.00
N GLN A 449 -39.14 -60.23 -11.06
CA GLN A 449 -40.29 -60.26 -10.16
C GLN A 449 -41.40 -61.09 -10.80
N PRO A 450 -41.83 -62.21 -10.17
CA PRO A 450 -42.93 -63.01 -10.68
C PRO A 450 -44.26 -62.26 -10.57
N TYR A 451 -45.28 -62.73 -11.29
CA TYR A 451 -46.62 -62.12 -11.24
C TYR A 451 -47.14 -62.03 -9.79
N PRO A 452 -47.77 -60.90 -9.37
CA PRO A 452 -48.30 -60.78 -8.00
C PRO A 452 -49.29 -61.92 -7.70
N GLY A 453 -49.00 -62.70 -6.65
CA GLY A 453 -49.81 -63.88 -6.28
C GLY A 453 -49.28 -65.21 -6.80
N CYS A 454 -48.17 -65.23 -7.55
CA CYS A 454 -47.46 -66.45 -7.91
C CYS A 454 -46.92 -67.15 -6.66
N THR A 455 -47.44 -68.35 -6.35
CA THR A 455 -47.11 -69.05 -5.10
C THR A 455 -46.06 -70.14 -5.32
N ASN A 456 -46.27 -71.03 -6.28
CA ASN A 456 -45.35 -72.15 -6.58
C ASN A 456 -44.79 -72.06 -8.01
N GLY A 457 -44.34 -70.87 -8.42
CA GLY A 457 -43.77 -70.65 -9.75
C GLY A 457 -42.56 -69.72 -9.73
N THR A 458 -41.70 -69.86 -10.75
CA THR A 458 -40.54 -69.00 -10.98
C THR A 458 -40.78 -68.09 -12.18
N CYS A 459 -39.86 -67.18 -12.45
CA CYS A 459 -39.91 -66.35 -13.65
C CYS A 459 -38.58 -66.46 -14.40
N SER A 460 -38.66 -66.35 -15.72
CA SER A 460 -37.48 -66.15 -16.59
C SER A 460 -37.49 -64.75 -17.20
N GLN A 461 -38.67 -64.14 -17.30
CA GLN A 461 -38.87 -62.72 -17.60
C GLN A 461 -39.83 -62.09 -16.58
N PRO A 462 -39.82 -60.75 -16.44
CA PRO A 462 -40.73 -60.03 -15.56
C PRO A 462 -42.19 -60.46 -15.72
N TRP A 463 -42.89 -60.60 -14.60
CA TRP A 463 -44.34 -60.87 -14.54
C TRP A 463 -44.77 -62.25 -15.07
N GLN A 464 -43.83 -63.17 -15.26
CA GLN A 464 -44.16 -64.57 -15.49
C GLN A 464 -44.41 -65.31 -14.18
N CYS A 465 -45.15 -66.41 -14.26
CA CYS A 465 -45.31 -67.38 -13.20
C CYS A 465 -45.25 -68.76 -13.84
N ASN A 466 -44.03 -69.27 -14.00
CA ASN A 466 -43.73 -70.57 -14.57
C ASN A 466 -43.82 -71.61 -13.45
N CYS A 467 -44.87 -72.42 -13.46
CA CYS A 467 -45.14 -73.32 -12.35
C CYS A 467 -44.06 -74.39 -12.17
N ALA A 468 -43.75 -74.68 -10.91
CA ALA A 468 -42.94 -75.82 -10.54
C ALA A 468 -43.68 -77.12 -10.88
N ALA A 469 -42.94 -78.22 -11.03
CA ALA A 469 -43.54 -79.53 -11.31
C ALA A 469 -44.56 -79.91 -10.21
N GLY A 470 -45.75 -80.34 -10.62
CA GLY A 470 -46.87 -80.67 -9.73
C GLY A 470 -47.81 -79.50 -9.43
N TYR A 471 -47.58 -78.32 -10.03
CA TYR A 471 -48.43 -77.15 -9.89
C TYR A 471 -48.88 -76.61 -11.25
N HIS A 472 -50.12 -76.12 -11.34
CA HIS A 472 -50.70 -75.51 -12.54
C HIS A 472 -51.60 -74.31 -12.20
N GLY A 473 -52.20 -73.70 -13.23
CA GLY A 473 -52.98 -72.46 -13.10
C GLY A 473 -52.16 -71.20 -13.40
N LYS A 474 -52.83 -70.05 -13.53
CA LYS A 474 -52.14 -68.78 -13.89
C LYS A 474 -51.23 -68.25 -12.79
N LEU A 475 -51.43 -68.67 -11.54
CA LEU A 475 -50.65 -68.25 -10.38
C LEU A 475 -49.93 -69.42 -9.69
N CYS A 476 -49.93 -70.61 -10.31
CA CYS A 476 -49.34 -71.84 -9.79
C CYS A 476 -49.84 -72.20 -8.38
N ASP A 477 -51.14 -71.96 -8.18
CA ASP A 477 -51.88 -72.10 -6.93
C ASP A 477 -52.70 -73.41 -6.87
N LEU A 478 -52.68 -74.20 -7.93
CA LEU A 478 -53.38 -75.49 -8.03
C LEU A 478 -52.36 -76.63 -8.09
N GLU A 479 -52.56 -77.68 -7.29
CA GLU A 479 -51.73 -78.90 -7.29
C GLU A 479 -52.30 -79.93 -8.28
N ASP A 480 -51.41 -80.65 -8.98
CA ASP A 480 -51.79 -81.79 -9.81
C ASP A 480 -52.16 -82.99 -8.90
N GLU A 481 -53.35 -83.60 -9.12
CA GLU A 481 -53.85 -84.75 -8.34
C GLU A 481 -53.10 -86.07 -8.59
#